data_AF-A0A8H7KCK6-F1
#
_entry.id   AF-A0A8H7KCK6-F1
#
_cell.length_a   1.000
_cell.length_b   1.000
_cell.length_c   1.000
_cell.angle_alpha   90.00
_cell.angle_beta   90.00
_cell.angle_gamma   90.00
#
_symmetry.space_group_name_H-M   'P 1'
#
loop_
_entity.id
_entity.type
_entity.pdbx_description
1 polymer ?
#
loop_
_entity_poly.entity_id
_entity_poly.type
_entity_poly.pdbx_seq_one_letter_code
_entity_poly.pdbx_strand_id
1 'polypeptide(L)'
;MEHIVYDPALTKADRLVLQNLAADIRAASQDSPSSNHFPKAAETSLDDEAVIDALNGFNNPKDARFEPTIITSVDADKISISPLFDTWIVPFYIRIARSLVRVETDVLVVSHLFLYFTTSIPSVLYLFHSFTWLHGVLHLILQFSYVGTYTLMMHQHIHMRGVLAKHMAWLDHTFPYVLDPLMGHTWNSYFYHHVKHHHIEGNGPNDLSSTLRYERDNIFHFLHYVGRFFFLIWFDLPTYFIRNGKFMLACKAAFWELSNYTAIYLLFRYNPRATFFALLLPLLLLRIGLMVGNWGQHAFVDRDDPDSDYRSSITLIDVPSNRHCFNDGYHTSHHLNPLRHWRQHPVAFVKGKQQYASQHALVFHNIDYLMMTVRLMLRDYETLAKCMVPLGDHISLTLEERAALLKRNTRPFTEEEIRAKYPKLAKN
;
A
#
# COMPACT_ATOMS: atom_id res chain seq x y z
N MET A 1 -0.45 -8.32 -26.35
CA MET A 1 -0.91 -9.41 -25.44
C MET A 1 0.23 -10.32 -24.98
N GLU A 2 1.40 -10.32 -25.64
CA GLU A 2 2.54 -11.19 -25.32
C GLU A 2 3.15 -11.01 -23.92
N HIS A 3 2.69 -10.05 -23.11
CA HIS A 3 3.34 -9.70 -21.84
C HIS A 3 2.45 -9.82 -20.61
N ILE A 4 1.13 -10.08 -20.72
CA ILE A 4 0.31 -10.27 -19.51
C ILE A 4 0.68 -11.61 -18.87
N VAL A 5 1.11 -11.54 -17.60
CA VAL A 5 1.53 -12.69 -16.79
C VAL A 5 0.53 -12.87 -15.66
N TYR A 6 0.13 -14.12 -15.43
CA TYR A 6 -0.71 -14.51 -14.30
C TYR A 6 0.13 -15.33 -13.32
N ASP A 7 0.21 -14.89 -12.07
CA ASP A 7 0.92 -15.64 -11.04
C ASP A 7 -0.03 -16.64 -10.34
N PRO A 8 0.26 -17.95 -10.38
CA PRO A 8 -0.57 -18.96 -9.72
C PRO A 8 -0.70 -18.77 -8.20
N ALA A 9 0.30 -18.13 -7.56
CA ALA A 9 0.40 -17.96 -6.11
C ALA A 9 -0.30 -16.69 -5.58
N LEU A 10 -0.75 -15.79 -6.46
CA LEU A 10 -1.43 -14.55 -6.09
C LEU A 10 -2.96 -14.71 -6.05
N THR A 11 -3.67 -13.63 -5.72
CA THR A 11 -5.07 -13.71 -5.29
C THR A 11 -6.01 -14.06 -6.44
N LYS A 12 -7.07 -14.83 -6.14
CA LYS A 12 -8.15 -15.09 -7.12
C LYS A 12 -8.82 -13.79 -7.59
N ALA A 13 -8.98 -12.83 -6.68
CA ALA A 13 -9.58 -11.54 -6.97
C ALA A 13 -8.79 -10.79 -8.05
N ASP A 14 -7.48 -10.66 -7.89
CA ASP A 14 -6.62 -10.02 -8.89
C ASP A 14 -6.61 -10.79 -10.21
N ARG A 15 -6.59 -12.12 -10.16
CA ARG A 15 -6.67 -12.93 -11.38
C ARG A 15 -7.92 -12.62 -12.19
N LEU A 16 -9.08 -12.52 -11.54
CA LEU A 16 -10.34 -12.16 -12.22
C LEU A 16 -10.25 -10.76 -12.84
N VAL A 17 -9.72 -9.79 -12.09
CA VAL A 17 -9.55 -8.42 -12.59
C VAL A 17 -8.59 -8.39 -13.79
N LEU A 18 -7.44 -9.06 -13.71
CA LEU A 18 -6.45 -9.07 -14.78
C LEU A 18 -6.96 -9.81 -16.03
N GLN A 19 -7.73 -10.90 -15.85
CA GLN A 19 -8.39 -11.61 -16.95
C GLN A 19 -9.44 -10.73 -17.65
N ASN A 20 -10.20 -9.95 -16.88
CA ASN A 20 -11.17 -8.98 -17.39
C ASN A 20 -10.48 -7.88 -18.21
N LEU A 21 -9.42 -7.27 -17.68
CA LEU A 21 -8.61 -6.29 -18.42
C LEU A 21 -8.00 -6.89 -19.69
N ALA A 22 -7.49 -8.12 -19.61
CA ALA A 22 -6.94 -8.80 -20.76
C ALA A 22 -8.00 -9.05 -21.85
N ALA A 23 -9.26 -9.28 -21.49
CA ALA A 23 -10.38 -9.44 -22.42
C ALA A 23 -10.67 -8.13 -23.15
N ASP A 24 -10.75 -7.00 -22.44
CA ASP A 24 -10.94 -5.67 -23.05
C ASP A 24 -9.88 -5.36 -24.09
N ILE A 25 -8.61 -5.67 -23.77
CA ILE A 25 -7.48 -5.44 -24.68
C ILE A 25 -7.64 -6.29 -25.96
N ARG A 26 -8.15 -7.53 -25.88
CA ARG A 26 -8.38 -8.33 -27.10
C ARG A 26 -9.52 -7.78 -27.93
N ALA A 27 -10.62 -7.40 -27.29
CA ALA A 27 -11.79 -6.84 -27.96
C ALA A 27 -11.39 -5.57 -28.74
N ALA A 28 -10.68 -4.65 -28.09
CA ALA A 28 -10.16 -3.44 -28.71
C ALA A 28 -9.15 -3.69 -29.85
N SER A 29 -8.45 -4.83 -29.84
CA SER A 29 -7.52 -5.21 -30.92
C SER A 29 -8.22 -5.86 -32.13
N GLN A 30 -9.45 -6.36 -31.95
CA GLN A 30 -10.23 -7.03 -33.00
C GLN A 30 -11.14 -6.06 -33.76
N ASP A 31 -11.60 -4.99 -33.10
CA ASP A 31 -12.29 -3.89 -33.77
C ASP A 31 -11.29 -3.07 -34.61
N SER A 32 -11.52 -2.99 -35.92
CA SER A 32 -10.65 -2.27 -36.86
C SER A 32 -10.58 -0.77 -36.55
N PRO A 33 -9.50 -0.05 -36.93
CA PRO A 33 -9.28 1.37 -36.57
C PRO A 33 -10.24 2.37 -37.23
N SER A 34 -11.28 1.91 -37.95
CA SER A 34 -12.12 2.75 -38.80
C SER A 34 -13.28 3.45 -38.07
N SER A 35 -13.46 3.24 -36.77
CA SER A 35 -14.41 4.00 -35.96
C SER A 35 -13.69 4.80 -34.87
N ASN A 36 -13.48 6.10 -35.09
CA ASN A 36 -13.19 7.11 -34.06
C ASN A 36 -14.38 7.31 -33.09
N HIS A 37 -15.04 6.23 -32.71
CA HIS A 37 -16.16 6.22 -31.79
C HIS A 37 -15.76 5.37 -30.59
N PHE A 38 -14.96 5.97 -29.71
CA PHE A 38 -14.96 5.50 -28.32
C PHE A 38 -16.38 5.68 -27.79
N PRO A 39 -17.03 4.61 -27.31
CA PRO A 39 -18.40 4.72 -26.85
C PRO A 39 -18.47 5.73 -25.70
N LYS A 40 -19.26 6.80 -25.91
CA LYS A 40 -19.74 7.70 -24.85
C LYS A 40 -20.24 6.84 -23.68
N ALA A 41 -19.70 7.08 -22.48
CA ALA A 41 -20.16 6.57 -21.18
C ALA A 41 -21.12 5.36 -21.29
N ALA A 42 -20.60 4.23 -21.75
CA ALA A 42 -21.37 3.01 -21.86
C ALA A 42 -21.40 2.29 -20.51
N GLU A 43 -22.54 1.68 -20.21
CA GLU A 43 -22.82 0.89 -19.02
C GLU A 43 -21.77 -0.21 -18.79
N THR A 44 -21.62 -0.63 -17.53
CA THR A 44 -20.83 -1.79 -17.12
C THR A 44 -21.12 -2.96 -18.07
N SER A 45 -20.09 -3.58 -18.67
CA SER A 45 -20.33 -4.70 -19.58
C SER A 45 -20.86 -5.91 -18.82
N LEU A 46 -21.54 -6.85 -19.50
CA LEU A 46 -21.99 -8.10 -18.86
C LEU A 46 -20.82 -8.89 -18.24
N ASP A 47 -19.65 -8.83 -18.86
CA ASP A 47 -18.43 -9.45 -18.34
C ASP A 47 -17.94 -8.74 -17.07
N ASP A 48 -18.04 -7.42 -17.02
CA ASP A 48 -17.71 -6.61 -15.84
C ASP A 48 -18.68 -6.88 -14.69
N GLU A 49 -19.98 -6.99 -14.97
CA GLU A 49 -21.01 -7.32 -13.98
C GLU A 49 -20.77 -8.71 -13.37
N ALA A 50 -20.43 -9.71 -14.19
CA ALA A 50 -20.10 -11.06 -13.72
C ALA A 50 -18.86 -11.07 -12.80
N VAL A 51 -17.82 -10.30 -13.15
CA VAL A 51 -16.62 -10.16 -12.31
C VAL A 51 -16.96 -9.44 -11.00
N ILE A 52 -17.75 -8.36 -11.07
CA ILE A 52 -18.20 -7.62 -9.88
C ILE A 52 -19.03 -8.51 -8.95
N ASP A 53 -19.95 -9.32 -9.49
CA ASP A 53 -20.73 -10.28 -8.71
C ASP A 53 -19.84 -11.32 -8.02
N ALA A 54 -18.88 -11.91 -8.74
CA ALA A 54 -17.95 -12.87 -8.16
C ALA A 54 -17.12 -12.25 -7.02
N LEU A 55 -16.56 -11.05 -7.22
CA LEU A 55 -15.78 -10.35 -6.22
C LEU A 55 -16.62 -9.96 -4.98
N ASN A 56 -17.88 -9.55 -5.19
CA ASN A 56 -18.80 -9.28 -4.08
C ASN A 56 -19.16 -10.56 -3.32
N GLY A 57 -19.34 -11.68 -4.04
CA GLY A 57 -19.59 -12.99 -3.45
C GLY A 57 -18.46 -13.42 -2.51
N PHE A 58 -17.20 -13.21 -2.91
CA PHE A 58 -16.03 -13.50 -2.03
C PHE A 58 -16.05 -12.68 -0.74
N ASN A 59 -16.61 -11.47 -0.77
CA ASN A 59 -16.60 -10.50 0.32
C ASN A 59 -17.87 -10.53 1.21
N ASN A 60 -18.91 -11.25 0.83
CA ASN A 60 -20.19 -11.26 1.53
C ASN A 60 -20.37 -12.52 2.39
N PRO A 61 -20.36 -12.44 3.73
CA PRO A 61 -20.49 -13.60 4.63
C PRO A 61 -21.78 -14.42 4.49
N LYS A 62 -22.77 -13.91 3.75
CA LYS A 62 -24.04 -14.58 3.46
C LYS A 62 -24.07 -15.27 2.09
N ASP A 63 -23.06 -15.03 1.24
CA ASP A 63 -22.93 -15.66 -0.07
C ASP A 63 -22.26 -17.03 0.06
N ALA A 64 -22.66 -18.01 -0.75
CA ALA A 64 -22.06 -19.34 -0.75
C ALA A 64 -20.59 -19.35 -1.20
N ARG A 65 -20.17 -18.32 -1.95
CA ARG A 65 -18.81 -18.12 -2.44
C ARG A 65 -17.92 -17.37 -1.44
N PHE A 66 -18.45 -17.01 -0.26
CA PHE A 66 -17.70 -16.27 0.73
C PHE A 66 -16.39 -16.96 1.11
N GLU A 67 -15.30 -16.20 1.06
CA GLU A 67 -13.98 -16.71 1.42
C GLU A 67 -13.30 -15.75 2.38
N PRO A 68 -13.20 -16.07 3.69
CA PRO A 68 -12.42 -15.25 4.62
C PRO A 68 -10.93 -15.41 4.31
N THR A 69 -10.16 -14.34 4.44
CA THR A 69 -8.70 -14.45 4.33
C THR A 69 -8.15 -14.90 5.68
N ILE A 70 -7.52 -16.08 5.75
CA ILE A 70 -7.05 -16.66 7.01
C ILE A 70 -5.56 -16.39 7.21
N ILE A 71 -4.75 -16.63 6.17
CA ILE A 71 -3.32 -16.35 6.12
C ILE A 71 -2.97 -15.76 4.74
N THR A 72 -1.83 -15.08 4.63
CA THR A 72 -1.44 -14.43 3.37
C THR A 72 -0.83 -15.37 2.34
N SER A 73 -0.39 -16.58 2.72
CA SER A 73 0.37 -17.45 1.82
C SER A 73 -0.51 -18.28 0.87
N VAL A 74 -1.74 -18.62 1.28
CA VAL A 74 -2.64 -19.48 0.49
C VAL A 74 -4.12 -19.10 0.69
N ASP A 75 -4.92 -19.25 -0.37
CA ASP A 75 -6.37 -19.04 -0.32
C ASP A 75 -7.03 -20.06 0.63
N ALA A 76 -8.16 -19.70 1.25
CA ALA A 76 -8.76 -20.52 2.29
C ALA A 76 -9.25 -21.87 1.78
N ASP A 77 -9.75 -21.95 0.54
CA ASP A 77 -10.15 -23.21 -0.10
C ASP A 77 -8.98 -24.16 -0.43
N LYS A 78 -7.76 -23.65 -0.44
CA LYS A 78 -6.53 -24.42 -0.69
C LYS A 78 -5.81 -24.81 0.60
N ILE A 79 -6.29 -24.38 1.77
CA ILE A 79 -5.75 -24.82 3.05
C ILE A 79 -6.19 -26.26 3.27
N SER A 80 -5.22 -27.17 3.29
CA SER A 80 -5.42 -28.59 3.57
C SER A 80 -4.28 -29.07 4.46
N ILE A 81 -4.55 -29.29 5.74
CA ILE A 81 -3.54 -29.77 6.71
C ILE A 81 -3.81 -31.23 7.07
N SER A 82 -5.03 -31.54 7.51
CA SER A 82 -5.48 -32.90 7.78
C SER A 82 -7.01 -32.92 7.93
N PRO A 83 -7.69 -34.06 7.65
CA PRO A 83 -9.15 -34.12 7.72
C PRO A 83 -9.75 -33.64 9.05
N LEU A 84 -9.10 -33.95 10.18
CA LEU A 84 -9.55 -33.49 11.50
C LEU A 84 -9.37 -31.99 11.67
N PHE A 85 -8.24 -31.45 11.23
CA PHE A 85 -7.93 -30.02 11.35
C PHE A 85 -8.85 -29.18 10.46
N ASP A 86 -9.05 -29.62 9.21
CA ASP A 86 -9.81 -28.88 8.22
C ASP A 86 -11.32 -28.94 8.50
N THR A 87 -11.81 -30.05 9.07
CA THR A 87 -13.24 -30.21 9.42
C THR A 87 -13.61 -29.48 10.72
N TRP A 88 -12.73 -29.47 11.72
CA TRP A 88 -13.09 -29.01 13.07
C TRP A 88 -12.36 -27.75 13.50
N ILE A 89 -11.03 -27.70 13.31
CA ILE A 89 -10.20 -26.64 13.86
C ILE A 89 -10.30 -25.35 13.03
N VAL A 90 -10.18 -25.45 11.71
CA VAL A 90 -10.27 -24.29 10.82
C VAL A 90 -11.62 -23.59 10.93
N PRO A 91 -12.78 -24.28 10.84
CA PRO A 91 -14.08 -23.60 10.96
C PRO A 91 -14.32 -23.01 12.36
N PHE A 92 -13.88 -23.71 13.42
CA PHE A 92 -13.96 -23.20 14.78
C PHE A 92 -13.13 -21.91 14.96
N TYR A 93 -11.90 -21.90 14.45
CA TYR A 93 -11.04 -20.73 14.45
C TYR A 93 -11.67 -19.57 13.69
N ILE A 94 -12.13 -19.80 12.45
CA ILE A 94 -12.80 -18.78 11.63
C ILE A 94 -14.00 -18.18 12.37
N ARG A 95 -14.83 -19.02 13.01
CA ARG A 95 -16.00 -18.55 13.77
C ARG A 95 -15.60 -17.60 14.89
N ILE A 96 -14.57 -17.94 15.66
CA ILE A 96 -14.07 -17.09 16.74
C ILE A 96 -13.46 -15.81 16.15
N ALA A 97 -12.54 -15.92 15.21
CA ALA A 97 -11.85 -14.79 14.61
C ALA A 97 -12.83 -13.77 14.00
N ARG A 98 -13.86 -14.25 13.28
CA ARG A 98 -14.95 -13.41 12.73
C ARG A 98 -15.68 -12.60 13.80
N SER A 99 -15.85 -13.15 15.00
CA SER A 99 -16.47 -12.42 16.10
C SER A 99 -15.57 -11.32 16.68
N LEU A 100 -14.24 -11.46 16.55
CA LEU A 100 -13.27 -10.51 17.12
C LEU A 100 -12.95 -9.34 16.19
N VAL A 101 -13.16 -9.48 14.89
CA VAL A 101 -12.83 -8.47 13.87
C VAL A 101 -13.97 -7.51 13.62
N ARG A 102 -13.64 -6.31 13.14
CA ARG A 102 -14.65 -5.30 12.78
C ARG A 102 -15.45 -5.69 11.53
N VAL A 103 -14.77 -6.28 10.53
CA VAL A 103 -15.35 -6.74 9.28
C VAL A 103 -15.10 -8.24 9.18
N GLU A 104 -16.15 -9.04 8.98
CA GLU A 104 -16.06 -10.51 9.08
C GLU A 104 -15.12 -11.15 8.04
N THR A 105 -14.73 -10.44 7.00
CA THR A 105 -13.73 -10.86 6.02
C THR A 105 -12.29 -10.87 6.57
N ASP A 106 -12.03 -10.13 7.66
CA ASP A 106 -10.69 -9.78 8.15
C ASP A 106 -10.13 -10.78 9.17
N VAL A 107 -10.48 -12.07 9.08
CA VAL A 107 -9.91 -13.14 9.93
C VAL A 107 -8.38 -13.05 10.00
N LEU A 108 -7.75 -12.67 8.89
CA LEU A 108 -6.33 -12.39 8.73
C LEU A 108 -5.74 -11.45 9.80
N VAL A 109 -6.49 -10.44 10.24
CA VAL A 109 -6.05 -9.49 11.28
C VAL A 109 -5.82 -10.23 12.59
N VAL A 110 -6.74 -11.12 12.98
CA VAL A 110 -6.59 -11.94 14.20
C VAL A 110 -5.42 -12.90 14.05
N SER A 111 -5.24 -13.53 12.88
CA SER A 111 -4.09 -14.40 12.61
C SER A 111 -2.76 -13.68 12.83
N HIS A 112 -2.63 -12.47 12.28
CA HIS A 112 -1.40 -11.68 12.42
C HIS A 112 -1.20 -11.16 13.83
N LEU A 113 -2.23 -10.62 14.49
CA LEU A 113 -2.10 -10.21 15.89
C LEU A 113 -1.70 -11.40 16.76
N PHE A 114 -2.36 -12.55 16.62
CA PHE A 114 -1.98 -13.75 17.34
C PHE A 114 -0.52 -14.13 17.09
N LEU A 115 -0.08 -14.10 15.82
CA LEU A 115 1.31 -14.35 15.45
C LEU A 115 2.27 -13.38 16.13
N TYR A 116 2.03 -12.07 16.06
CA TYR A 116 2.89 -11.05 16.65
C TYR A 116 2.94 -11.16 18.18
N PHE A 117 1.80 -11.37 18.85
CA PHE A 117 1.75 -11.53 20.30
C PHE A 117 2.42 -12.81 20.78
N THR A 118 2.45 -13.88 19.97
CA THR A 118 3.04 -15.17 20.35
C THR A 118 4.50 -15.35 19.91
N THR A 119 4.98 -14.55 18.95
CA THR A 119 6.38 -14.65 18.47
C THR A 119 7.17 -13.38 18.75
N SER A 120 6.71 -12.21 18.30
CA SER A 120 7.43 -10.93 18.42
C SER A 120 7.64 -10.52 19.88
N ILE A 121 6.59 -10.57 20.71
CA ILE A 121 6.66 -10.15 22.12
C ILE A 121 7.55 -11.07 22.96
N PRO A 122 7.37 -12.41 22.98
CA PRO A 122 8.26 -13.29 23.73
C PRO A 122 9.72 -13.17 23.26
N SER A 123 9.93 -12.99 21.95
CA SER A 123 11.26 -12.82 21.37
C SER A 123 11.93 -11.54 21.85
N VAL A 124 11.25 -10.39 21.88
CA VAL A 124 11.87 -9.16 22.42
C VAL A 124 12.11 -9.26 23.92
N LEU A 125 11.17 -9.83 24.70
CA LEU A 125 11.38 -10.02 26.14
C LEU A 125 12.61 -10.89 26.42
N TYR A 126 12.79 -11.97 25.64
CA TYR A 126 13.96 -12.83 25.77
C TYR A 126 15.26 -12.15 25.32
N LEU A 127 15.22 -11.27 24.29
CA LEU A 127 16.39 -10.46 23.91
C LEU A 127 16.86 -9.56 25.05
N PHE A 128 15.93 -8.94 25.77
CA PHE A 128 16.26 -8.08 26.91
C PHE A 128 16.68 -8.86 28.16
N HIS A 129 16.22 -10.11 28.31
CA HIS A 129 16.61 -11.00 29.41
C HIS A 129 17.99 -11.64 29.20
N SER A 130 18.22 -12.26 28.03
CA SER A 130 19.42 -13.03 27.72
C SER A 130 19.83 -12.88 26.25
N PHE A 131 20.42 -11.73 25.92
CA PHE A 131 20.82 -11.41 24.56
C PHE A 131 21.87 -12.39 24.00
N THR A 132 21.62 -12.88 22.79
CA THR A 132 22.66 -13.48 21.93
C THR A 132 22.58 -12.85 20.54
N TRP A 133 23.71 -12.79 19.83
CA TRP A 133 23.76 -12.22 18.48
C TRP A 133 22.90 -13.01 17.49
N LEU A 134 22.92 -14.34 17.58
CA LEU A 134 22.08 -15.20 16.73
C LEU A 134 20.60 -14.89 16.94
N HIS A 135 20.14 -14.81 18.20
CA HIS A 135 18.76 -14.45 18.48
C HIS A 135 18.42 -13.02 18.01
N GLY A 136 19.33 -12.05 18.18
CA GLY A 136 19.15 -10.71 17.65
C GLY A 136 18.91 -10.68 16.14
N VAL A 137 19.74 -11.41 15.38
CA VAL A 137 19.59 -11.52 13.91
C VAL A 137 18.30 -12.24 13.53
N LEU A 138 17.97 -13.36 14.19
CA LEU A 138 16.74 -14.10 13.92
C LEU A 138 15.49 -13.27 14.27
N HIS A 139 15.52 -12.51 15.36
CA HIS A 139 14.46 -11.56 15.72
C HIS A 139 14.28 -10.49 14.64
N LEU A 140 15.37 -9.91 14.15
CA LEU A 140 15.29 -8.90 13.10
C LEU A 140 14.71 -9.46 11.79
N ILE A 141 15.13 -10.66 11.38
CA ILE A 141 14.57 -11.36 10.20
C ILE A 141 13.07 -11.58 10.39
N LEU A 142 12.66 -12.02 11.59
CA LEU A 142 11.26 -12.20 11.94
C LEU A 142 10.48 -10.88 11.83
N GLN A 143 10.96 -9.79 12.43
CA GLN A 143 10.29 -8.49 12.33
C GLN A 143 10.21 -8.03 10.88
N PHE A 144 11.30 -8.14 10.11
CA PHE A 144 11.31 -7.72 8.72
C PHE A 144 10.29 -8.50 7.87
N SER A 145 10.08 -9.79 8.16
CA SER A 145 9.03 -10.59 7.51
C SER A 145 7.61 -10.11 7.85
N TYR A 146 7.43 -9.41 8.98
CA TYR A 146 6.16 -8.88 9.46
C TYR A 146 5.92 -7.41 9.12
N VAL A 147 6.97 -6.63 8.85
CA VAL A 147 6.87 -5.17 8.67
C VAL A 147 5.86 -4.79 7.58
N GLY A 148 5.86 -5.48 6.43
CA GLY A 148 4.92 -5.20 5.34
C GLY A 148 3.46 -5.43 5.75
N THR A 149 3.15 -6.65 6.20
CA THR A 149 1.80 -7.03 6.65
C THR A 149 1.31 -6.15 7.80
N TYR A 150 2.15 -5.90 8.80
CA TYR A 150 1.80 -5.05 9.94
C TYR A 150 1.56 -3.60 9.52
N THR A 151 2.44 -3.02 8.70
CA THR A 151 2.31 -1.63 8.25
C THR A 151 1.00 -1.42 7.50
N LEU A 152 0.60 -2.35 6.65
CA LEU A 152 -0.65 -2.23 5.90
C LEU A 152 -1.89 -2.61 6.74
N MET A 153 -1.76 -3.49 7.75
CA MET A 153 -2.80 -3.62 8.77
C MET A 153 -2.99 -2.31 9.54
N MET A 154 -1.90 -1.61 9.88
CA MET A 154 -1.97 -0.30 10.54
C MET A 154 -2.51 0.77 9.61
N HIS A 155 -2.23 0.70 8.31
CA HIS A 155 -2.87 1.57 7.31
C HIS A 155 -4.40 1.41 7.33
N GLN A 156 -4.90 0.18 7.36
CA GLN A 156 -6.34 -0.07 7.54
C GLN A 156 -6.84 0.44 8.89
N HIS A 157 -6.10 0.22 9.98
CA HIS A 157 -6.46 0.68 11.33
C HIS A 157 -6.65 2.19 11.41
N ILE A 158 -5.70 2.97 10.89
CA ILE A 158 -5.71 4.43 11.00
C ILE A 158 -6.77 5.09 10.10
N HIS A 159 -7.09 4.49 8.95
CA HIS A 159 -8.15 4.97 8.06
C HIS A 159 -9.53 4.56 8.57
N MET A 160 -9.72 3.28 8.91
CA MET A 160 -11.01 2.74 9.34
C MET A 160 -11.33 2.96 10.82
N ARG A 161 -10.42 3.56 11.59
CA ARG A 161 -10.52 3.81 13.04
C ARG A 161 -10.63 2.51 13.84
N GLY A 162 -9.74 1.57 13.55
CA GLY A 162 -9.69 0.26 14.19
C GLY A 162 -10.01 -0.90 13.26
N VAL A 163 -9.48 -2.08 13.61
CA VAL A 163 -9.62 -3.33 12.84
C VAL A 163 -10.38 -4.42 13.62
N LEU A 164 -10.49 -4.29 14.94
CA LEU A 164 -11.24 -5.20 15.79
C LEU A 164 -12.67 -4.71 16.09
N ALA A 165 -13.50 -5.66 16.52
CA ALA A 165 -14.87 -5.43 16.94
C ALA A 165 -14.94 -4.46 18.12
N LYS A 166 -16.07 -3.76 18.27
CA LYS A 166 -16.24 -2.72 19.31
C LYS A 166 -16.02 -3.24 20.75
N HIS A 167 -16.37 -4.48 21.05
CA HIS A 167 -16.13 -5.07 22.38
C HIS A 167 -14.64 -5.34 22.65
N MET A 168 -13.82 -5.39 21.59
CA MET A 168 -12.36 -5.51 21.64
C MET A 168 -11.65 -4.15 21.51
N ALA A 169 -12.39 -3.03 21.63
CA ALA A 169 -11.82 -1.68 21.43
C ALA A 169 -10.62 -1.36 22.33
N TRP A 170 -10.57 -1.93 23.54
CA TRP A 170 -9.42 -1.77 24.43
C TRP A 170 -8.16 -2.39 23.81
N LEU A 171 -8.25 -3.61 23.26
CA LEU A 171 -7.13 -4.27 22.60
C LEU A 171 -6.77 -3.52 21.32
N ASP A 172 -7.78 -3.16 20.51
CA ASP A 172 -7.64 -2.41 19.27
C ASP A 172 -6.91 -1.07 19.44
N HIS A 173 -7.15 -0.39 20.58
CA HIS A 173 -6.49 0.86 20.91
C HIS A 173 -5.07 0.66 21.46
N THR A 174 -4.83 -0.43 22.19
CA THR A 174 -3.59 -0.63 22.95
C THR A 174 -2.51 -1.39 22.19
N PHE A 175 -2.86 -2.32 21.31
CA PHE A 175 -1.86 -3.14 20.60
C PHE A 175 -0.84 -2.31 19.81
N PRO A 176 -1.19 -1.18 19.15
CA PRO A 176 -0.20 -0.40 18.39
C PRO A 176 0.90 0.17 19.30
N TYR A 177 0.58 0.54 20.55
CA TYR A 177 1.58 1.08 21.48
C TYR A 177 2.65 0.06 21.87
N VAL A 178 2.37 -1.24 21.72
CA VAL A 178 3.34 -2.32 21.94
C VAL A 178 4.02 -2.73 20.65
N LEU A 179 3.25 -2.91 19.57
CA LEU A 179 3.72 -3.49 18.32
C LEU A 179 4.34 -2.48 17.36
N ASP A 180 3.91 -1.21 17.35
CA ASP A 180 4.44 -0.17 16.45
C ASP A 180 5.97 -0.06 16.55
N PRO A 181 6.57 0.12 17.75
CA PRO A 181 8.02 0.29 17.85
C PRO A 181 8.81 -0.96 17.43
N LEU A 182 8.27 -2.16 17.66
CA LEU A 182 8.89 -3.43 17.24
C LEU A 182 8.92 -3.57 15.71
N MET A 183 7.97 -2.94 15.03
CA MET A 183 7.86 -2.90 13.57
C MET A 183 8.52 -1.65 12.97
N GLY A 184 9.17 -0.83 13.79
CA GLY A 184 9.88 0.38 13.39
C GLY A 184 9.02 1.64 13.31
N HIS A 185 7.72 1.56 13.57
CA HIS A 185 6.85 2.73 13.62
C HIS A 185 7.12 3.52 14.90
N THR A 186 7.13 4.85 14.78
CA THR A 186 7.02 5.74 15.92
C THR A 186 5.53 5.90 16.26
N TRP A 187 5.19 5.91 17.55
CA TRP A 187 3.79 5.92 18.00
C TRP A 187 2.97 7.00 17.30
N ASN A 188 1.81 6.66 16.73
CA ASN A 188 0.89 7.59 16.06
C ASN A 188 1.45 8.45 14.91
N SER A 189 2.76 8.47 14.65
CA SER A 189 3.35 9.32 13.61
C SER A 189 2.89 8.91 12.23
N TYR A 190 2.68 7.61 11.99
CA TYR A 190 2.13 7.14 10.74
C TYR A 190 0.72 7.71 10.48
N PHE A 191 -0.14 7.82 11.50
CA PHE A 191 -1.43 8.51 11.37
C PHE A 191 -1.29 10.00 11.03
N TYR A 192 -0.41 10.73 11.75
CA TYR A 192 -0.24 12.15 11.48
C TYR A 192 0.38 12.43 10.12
N HIS A 193 1.37 11.63 9.71
CA HIS A 193 2.00 11.78 8.41
C HIS A 193 1.07 11.33 7.28
N HIS A 194 0.50 10.13 7.37
CA HIS A 194 -0.29 9.56 6.28
C HIS A 194 -1.67 10.22 6.16
N VAL A 195 -2.46 10.20 7.23
CA VAL A 195 -3.87 10.62 7.20
C VAL A 195 -4.02 12.13 7.32
N LYS A 196 -3.21 12.77 8.17
CA LYS A 196 -3.35 14.21 8.47
C LYS A 196 -2.46 15.12 7.62
N HIS A 197 -1.61 14.53 6.78
CA HIS A 197 -0.68 15.27 5.93
C HIS A 197 -0.71 14.74 4.49
N HIS A 198 -0.20 13.54 4.20
CA HIS A 198 -0.06 13.00 2.85
C HIS A 198 -1.40 12.91 2.10
N HIS A 199 -2.44 12.35 2.72
CA HIS A 199 -3.80 12.28 2.12
C HIS A 199 -4.45 13.65 1.89
N ILE A 200 -4.04 14.67 2.65
CA ILE A 200 -4.55 16.04 2.46
C ILE A 200 -3.86 16.69 1.26
N GLU A 201 -2.56 16.43 1.10
CA GLU A 201 -1.75 17.05 0.06
C GLU A 201 -1.71 16.24 -1.26
N GLY A 202 -2.02 14.95 -1.23
CA GLY A 202 -2.19 14.10 -2.43
C GLY A 202 -0.94 13.95 -3.28
N ASN A 203 0.25 13.81 -2.67
CA ASN A 203 1.55 13.91 -3.34
C ASN A 203 1.79 15.29 -4.02
N GLY A 204 0.96 16.28 -3.71
CA GLY A 204 1.06 17.66 -4.16
C GLY A 204 2.29 18.38 -3.62
N PRO A 205 2.52 19.63 -4.04
CA PRO A 205 3.74 20.37 -3.78
C PRO A 205 4.02 20.69 -2.31
N ASN A 206 3.01 20.66 -1.44
CA ASN A 206 3.18 20.84 0.00
C ASN A 206 3.33 19.51 0.75
N ASP A 207 3.23 18.38 0.06
CA ASP A 207 3.47 17.08 0.67
C ASP A 207 4.97 16.93 0.99
N LEU A 208 5.29 16.70 2.27
CA LEU A 208 6.63 16.38 2.77
C LEU A 208 7.24 15.11 2.15
N SER A 209 6.38 14.23 1.63
CA SER A 209 6.74 13.03 0.85
C SER A 209 6.46 13.19 -0.65
N SER A 210 6.34 14.43 -1.16
CA SER A 210 6.11 14.66 -2.59
C SER A 210 7.29 14.19 -3.45
N THR A 211 6.97 13.50 -4.53
CA THR A 211 7.92 13.16 -5.59
C THR A 211 7.99 14.23 -6.69
N LEU A 212 7.14 15.27 -6.66
CA LEU A 212 6.95 16.21 -7.78
C LEU A 212 8.22 16.92 -8.24
N ARG A 213 9.06 17.34 -7.29
CA ARG A 213 10.28 18.12 -7.57
C ARG A 213 11.47 17.26 -7.99
N TYR A 214 11.32 15.94 -7.95
CA TYR A 214 12.40 15.01 -8.27
C TYR A 214 12.26 14.45 -9.68
N GLU A 215 13.41 14.31 -10.33
CA GLU A 215 13.59 13.34 -11.44
C GLU A 215 13.54 11.92 -10.86
N ARG A 216 12.48 11.18 -11.15
CA ARG A 216 12.13 9.93 -10.43
C ARG A 216 12.89 8.68 -10.89
N ASP A 217 13.75 8.82 -11.90
CA ASP A 217 14.69 7.81 -12.40
C ASP A 217 16.17 8.22 -12.21
N ASN A 218 16.41 9.07 -11.21
CA ASN A 218 17.73 9.53 -10.81
C ASN A 218 18.05 9.11 -9.38
N ILE A 219 19.12 8.32 -9.21
CA ILE A 219 19.50 7.76 -7.91
C ILE A 219 19.88 8.82 -6.87
N PHE A 220 20.49 9.93 -7.28
CA PHE A 220 20.86 10.98 -6.33
C PHE A 220 19.64 11.74 -5.82
N HIS A 221 18.64 11.94 -6.67
CA HIS A 221 17.35 12.50 -6.28
C HIS A 221 16.59 11.56 -5.33
N PHE A 222 16.59 10.27 -5.62
CA PHE A 222 16.04 9.26 -4.73
C PHE A 222 16.73 9.26 -3.36
N LEU A 223 18.07 9.27 -3.32
CA LEU A 223 18.83 9.34 -2.07
C LEU A 223 18.59 10.63 -1.29
N HIS A 224 18.47 11.77 -1.97
CA HIS A 224 18.11 13.05 -1.34
C HIS A 224 16.70 12.99 -0.74
N TYR A 225 15.74 12.45 -1.48
CA TYR A 225 14.36 12.24 -1.03
C TYR A 225 14.30 11.36 0.23
N VAL A 226 14.93 10.17 0.18
CA VAL A 226 15.00 9.25 1.32
C VAL A 226 15.71 9.91 2.50
N GLY A 227 16.87 10.52 2.28
CA GLY A 227 17.68 11.16 3.33
C GLY A 227 16.92 12.27 4.05
N ARG A 228 16.22 13.14 3.31
CA ARG A 228 15.40 14.20 3.90
C ARG A 228 14.36 13.62 4.86
N PHE A 229 13.55 12.67 4.39
CA PHE A 229 12.53 12.06 5.25
C PHE A 229 13.16 11.35 6.45
N PHE A 230 14.19 10.54 6.20
CA PHE A 230 14.83 9.71 7.21
C PHE A 230 15.35 10.51 8.41
N PHE A 231 15.98 11.66 8.16
CA PHE A 231 16.61 12.49 9.18
C PHE A 231 15.74 13.64 9.70
N LEU A 232 14.86 14.21 8.87
CA LEU A 232 14.19 15.49 9.18
C LEU A 232 12.69 15.37 9.45
N ILE A 233 12.04 14.22 9.20
CA ILE A 233 10.58 14.15 9.28
C ILE A 233 10.02 14.47 10.67
N TRP A 234 10.74 14.10 11.74
CA TRP A 234 10.35 14.40 13.12
C TRP A 234 10.26 15.92 13.41
N PHE A 235 10.95 16.73 12.61
CA PHE A 235 10.92 18.19 12.68
C PHE A 235 10.02 18.81 11.60
N ASP A 236 10.10 18.31 10.37
CA ASP A 236 9.35 18.82 9.22
C ASP A 236 7.84 18.68 9.42
N LEU A 237 7.36 17.54 9.93
CA LEU A 237 5.93 17.27 10.09
C LEU A 237 5.25 18.20 11.12
N PRO A 238 5.76 18.39 12.35
CA PRO A 238 5.24 19.40 13.26
C PRO A 238 5.31 20.82 12.68
N THR A 239 6.40 21.16 11.99
CA THR A 239 6.58 22.48 11.37
C THR A 239 5.55 22.73 10.26
N TYR A 240 5.26 21.72 9.43
CA TYR A 240 4.18 21.77 8.45
C TYR A 240 2.84 22.09 9.13
N PHE A 241 2.50 21.42 10.23
CA PHE A 241 1.25 21.70 10.93
C PHE A 241 1.21 23.11 11.54
N ILE A 242 2.32 23.62 12.06
CA ILE A 242 2.42 25.01 12.55
C ILE A 242 2.17 26.01 11.41
N ARG A 243 2.84 25.84 10.27
CA ARG A 243 2.69 26.71 9.09
C ARG A 243 1.26 26.74 8.56
N ASN A 244 0.52 25.64 8.74
CA ASN A 244 -0.88 25.51 8.35
C ASN A 244 -1.88 25.85 9.49
N GLY A 245 -1.43 26.46 10.59
CA GLY A 245 -2.28 26.87 11.72
C GLY A 245 -2.85 25.71 12.56
N LYS A 246 -2.39 24.48 12.36
CA LYS A 246 -2.85 23.25 13.03
C LYS A 246 -2.00 22.92 14.26
N PHE A 247 -1.86 23.87 15.19
CA PHE A 247 -0.95 23.77 16.35
C PHE A 247 -1.16 22.51 17.21
N MET A 248 -2.40 22.09 17.44
CA MET A 248 -2.68 20.87 18.21
C MET A 248 -2.13 19.61 17.52
N LEU A 249 -2.19 19.53 16.19
CA LEU A 249 -1.59 18.42 15.45
C LEU A 249 -0.06 18.49 15.51
N ALA A 250 0.52 19.68 15.44
CA ALA A 250 1.96 19.88 15.59
C ALA A 250 2.46 19.37 16.94
N CYS A 251 1.81 19.79 18.04
CA CYS A 251 2.17 19.35 19.39
C CYS A 251 2.05 17.84 19.54
N LYS A 252 0.98 17.22 19.00
CA LYS A 252 0.80 15.76 19.07
C LYS A 252 1.86 15.02 18.26
N ALA A 253 2.13 15.43 17.01
CA ALA A 253 3.14 14.81 16.18
C ALA A 253 4.53 14.90 16.82
N ALA A 254 4.90 16.06 17.35
CA ALA A 254 6.17 16.26 18.05
C ALA A 254 6.24 15.42 19.34
N PHE A 255 5.17 15.42 20.15
CA PHE A 255 5.10 14.66 21.39
C PHE A 255 5.37 13.17 21.15
N TRP A 256 4.72 12.58 20.15
CA TRP A 256 4.87 11.15 19.91
C TRP A 256 6.23 10.76 19.34
N GLU A 257 6.78 11.53 18.38
CA GLU A 257 8.13 11.32 17.86
C GLU A 257 9.17 11.41 18.99
N LEU A 258 9.14 12.49 19.77
CA LEU A 258 10.12 12.72 20.84
C LEU A 258 9.96 11.72 22.00
N SER A 259 8.73 11.31 22.33
CA SER A 259 8.49 10.27 23.32
C SER A 259 9.04 8.93 22.87
N ASN A 260 8.88 8.58 21.59
CA ASN A 260 9.42 7.34 21.03
C ASN A 260 10.96 7.36 21.04
N TYR A 261 11.59 8.46 20.62
CA TYR A 261 13.05 8.60 20.71
C TYR A 261 13.56 8.55 22.15
N THR A 262 12.85 9.16 23.09
CA THR A 262 13.18 9.09 24.51
C THR A 262 13.10 7.65 25.01
N ALA A 263 12.05 6.91 24.66
CA ALA A 263 11.90 5.50 25.04
C ALA A 263 13.04 4.64 24.46
N ILE A 264 13.36 4.79 23.17
CA ILE A 264 14.48 4.10 22.54
C ILE A 264 15.80 4.46 23.23
N TYR A 265 16.05 5.74 23.52
CA TYR A 265 17.25 6.19 24.20
C TYR A 265 17.39 5.55 25.59
N LEU A 266 16.33 5.58 26.41
CA LEU A 266 16.34 4.99 27.74
C LEU A 266 16.58 3.47 27.70
N LEU A 267 15.91 2.76 26.78
CA LEU A 267 16.11 1.32 26.59
C LEU A 267 17.52 1.01 26.08
N PHE A 268 18.08 1.86 25.21
CA PHE A 268 19.44 1.72 24.72
C PHE A 268 20.46 1.90 25.85
N ARG A 269 20.21 2.80 26.80
CA ARG A 269 21.05 2.95 28.00
C ARG A 269 20.97 1.75 28.93
N TYR A 270 19.82 1.08 28.98
CA TYR A 270 19.63 -0.14 29.77
C TYR A 270 20.26 -1.38 29.12
N ASN A 271 19.93 -1.66 27.86
CA ASN A 271 20.47 -2.77 27.09
C ASN A 271 20.66 -2.36 25.62
N PRO A 272 21.86 -1.92 25.20
CA PRO A 272 22.08 -1.38 23.87
C PRO A 272 21.97 -2.45 22.78
N ARG A 273 22.37 -3.69 23.07
CA ARG A 273 22.35 -4.79 22.09
C ARG A 273 20.92 -5.21 21.77
N ALA A 274 20.09 -5.45 22.79
CA ALA A 274 18.69 -5.79 22.59
C ALA A 274 17.93 -4.66 21.90
N THR A 275 18.12 -3.41 22.36
CA THR A 275 17.46 -2.23 21.79
C THR A 275 17.84 -2.00 20.32
N PHE A 276 19.10 -2.25 19.97
CA PHE A 276 19.56 -2.12 18.58
C PHE A 276 18.78 -3.02 17.61
N PHE A 277 18.63 -4.31 17.96
CA PHE A 277 17.92 -5.28 17.11
C PHE A 277 16.40 -5.18 17.20
N ALA A 278 15.85 -4.83 18.36
CA ALA A 278 14.41 -4.83 18.59
C ALA A 278 13.71 -3.52 18.20
N LEU A 279 14.43 -2.38 18.22
CA LEU A 279 13.80 -1.07 18.04
C LEU A 279 14.55 -0.16 17.05
N LEU A 280 15.89 -0.04 17.19
CA LEU A 280 16.64 0.90 16.35
C LEU A 280 16.70 0.44 14.90
N LEU A 281 17.13 -0.80 14.63
CA LEU A 281 17.18 -1.33 13.27
C LEU A 281 15.79 -1.36 12.60
N PRO A 282 14.72 -1.86 13.25
CA PRO A 282 13.36 -1.75 12.69
C PRO A 282 12.98 -0.32 12.31
N LEU A 283 13.24 0.67 13.18
CA LEU A 283 12.95 2.09 12.88
C LEU A 283 13.67 2.58 11.64
N LEU A 284 14.97 2.30 11.52
CA LEU A 284 15.77 2.73 10.37
C LEU A 284 15.31 2.03 9.09
N LEU A 285 15.08 0.71 9.13
CA LEU A 285 14.66 -0.07 7.98
C LEU A 285 13.25 0.32 7.50
N LEU A 286 12.31 0.53 8.43
CA LEU A 286 10.96 0.94 8.07
C LEU A 286 10.97 2.31 7.37
N ARG A 287 11.74 3.28 7.85
CA ARG A 287 11.82 4.61 7.20
C ARG A 287 12.30 4.52 5.76
N ILE A 288 13.28 3.66 5.48
CA ILE A 288 13.72 3.40 4.11
C ILE A 288 12.59 2.73 3.32
N GLY A 289 11.98 1.69 3.87
CA GLY A 289 10.89 0.94 3.22
C GLY A 289 9.69 1.82 2.84
N LEU A 290 9.23 2.70 3.75
CA LEU A 290 8.15 3.65 3.49
C LEU A 290 8.48 4.60 2.34
N MET A 291 9.72 5.08 2.27
CA MET A 291 10.14 6.01 1.21
C MET A 291 10.35 5.33 -0.13
N VAL A 292 10.87 4.09 -0.13
CA VAL A 292 10.93 3.26 -1.35
C VAL A 292 9.51 2.99 -1.86
N GLY A 293 8.59 2.59 -0.98
CA GLY A 293 7.19 2.34 -1.33
C GLY A 293 6.50 3.58 -1.91
N ASN A 294 6.57 4.71 -1.21
CA ASN A 294 5.97 5.97 -1.67
C ASN A 294 6.57 6.44 -3.00
N TRP A 295 7.88 6.30 -3.18
CA TRP A 295 8.54 6.66 -4.44
C TRP A 295 7.99 5.84 -5.60
N GLY A 296 7.87 4.52 -5.44
CA GLY A 296 7.25 3.66 -6.44
C GLY A 296 5.80 4.06 -6.72
N GLN A 297 4.99 4.20 -5.67
CA GLN A 297 3.58 4.58 -5.73
C GLN A 297 3.31 5.88 -6.50
N HIS A 298 4.24 6.84 -6.43
CA HIS A 298 4.13 8.17 -7.01
C HIS A 298 5.26 8.48 -8.02
N ALA A 299 5.79 7.46 -8.70
CA ALA A 299 6.90 7.62 -9.64
C ALA A 299 6.47 8.25 -10.99
N PHE A 300 5.23 8.01 -11.41
CA PHE A 300 4.74 8.34 -12.75
C PHE A 300 3.65 9.41 -12.73
N VAL A 301 3.94 10.54 -12.11
CA VAL A 301 3.00 11.67 -12.08
C VAL A 301 2.85 12.25 -13.49
N ASP A 302 1.61 12.23 -14.01
CA ASP A 302 1.28 12.79 -15.32
C ASP A 302 1.59 14.28 -15.40
N ARG A 303 2.14 14.72 -16.52
CA ARG A 303 2.48 16.13 -16.69
C ARG A 303 1.25 16.99 -16.97
N ASP A 304 0.18 16.47 -17.53
CA ASP A 304 -0.94 17.32 -17.97
C ASP A 304 -1.89 17.63 -16.81
N ASP A 305 -2.16 16.64 -15.96
CA ASP A 305 -3.05 16.80 -14.81
C ASP A 305 -2.48 16.11 -13.54
N PRO A 306 -1.48 16.73 -12.87
CA PRO A 306 -0.77 16.14 -11.74
C PRO A 306 -1.49 16.27 -10.39
N ASP A 307 -2.61 17.02 -10.29
CA ASP A 307 -3.43 17.12 -9.06
C ASP A 307 -4.54 16.05 -9.03
N SER A 308 -4.70 15.26 -10.11
CA SER A 308 -5.67 14.16 -10.17
C SER A 308 -5.11 12.88 -9.58
N ASP A 309 -5.83 12.28 -8.63
CA ASP A 309 -5.45 11.00 -8.00
C ASP A 309 -5.29 9.87 -9.02
N TYR A 310 -6.03 9.91 -10.14
CA TYR A 310 -5.88 8.94 -11.23
C TYR A 310 -4.53 9.00 -11.93
N ARG A 311 -3.88 10.17 -11.87
CA ARG A 311 -2.71 10.53 -12.68
C ARG A 311 -1.46 10.82 -11.84
N SER A 312 -1.63 11.04 -10.54
CA SER A 312 -0.56 11.21 -9.58
C SER A 312 -0.18 9.91 -8.86
N SER A 313 -0.98 8.85 -9.02
CA SER A 313 -0.79 7.53 -8.42
C SER A 313 -0.95 6.42 -9.47
N ILE A 314 -0.64 5.18 -9.09
CA ILE A 314 -0.76 4.02 -9.98
C ILE A 314 -1.46 2.84 -9.30
N THR A 315 -1.94 1.90 -10.11
CA THR A 315 -2.51 0.63 -9.64
C THR A 315 -1.65 -0.55 -10.09
N LEU A 316 -1.38 -1.48 -9.17
CA LEU A 316 -0.68 -2.75 -9.41
C LEU A 316 -1.66 -3.90 -9.18
N ILE A 317 -1.76 -4.81 -10.15
CA ILE A 317 -2.70 -5.93 -10.14
C ILE A 317 -1.91 -7.22 -10.31
N ASP A 318 -2.31 -8.25 -9.57
CA ASP A 318 -1.63 -9.55 -9.56
C ASP A 318 -0.17 -9.36 -9.14
N VAL A 319 0.01 -8.75 -7.96
CA VAL A 319 1.32 -8.50 -7.33
C VAL A 319 1.37 -8.97 -5.86
N PRO A 320 2.58 -9.26 -5.32
CA PRO A 320 2.74 -9.70 -3.93
C PRO A 320 2.14 -8.75 -2.88
N SER A 321 2.23 -7.43 -3.09
CA SER A 321 1.61 -6.45 -2.19
C SER A 321 0.10 -6.61 -2.06
N ASN A 322 -0.61 -7.09 -3.08
CA ASN A 322 -2.04 -7.37 -2.94
C ASN A 322 -2.31 -8.59 -2.08
N ARG A 323 -1.48 -9.63 -2.24
CA ARG A 323 -1.59 -10.90 -1.51
C ARG A 323 -1.20 -10.77 -0.03
N HIS A 324 -0.11 -10.04 0.23
CA HIS A 324 0.52 -9.99 1.55
C HIS A 324 0.22 -8.69 2.31
N CYS A 325 -0.12 -7.61 1.61
CA CYS A 325 -0.21 -6.28 2.19
C CYS A 325 -1.58 -5.64 1.95
N PHE A 326 -2.66 -6.39 2.19
CA PHE A 326 -4.03 -5.84 2.18
C PHE A 326 -4.39 -5.06 0.89
N ASN A 327 -4.17 -5.64 -0.30
CA ASN A 327 -4.49 -4.98 -1.57
C ASN A 327 -3.82 -3.60 -1.78
N ASP A 328 -2.63 -3.38 -1.21
CA ASP A 328 -1.89 -2.11 -1.31
C ASP A 328 -1.55 -1.70 -2.76
N GLY A 329 -1.48 -2.66 -3.68
CA GLY A 329 -1.31 -2.38 -5.11
C GLY A 329 -2.43 -1.52 -5.69
N TYR A 330 -3.63 -1.48 -5.10
CA TYR A 330 -4.72 -0.60 -5.53
C TYR A 330 -4.59 0.84 -4.97
N HIS A 331 -3.40 1.41 -5.01
CA HIS A 331 -3.09 2.73 -4.42
C HIS A 331 -3.91 3.88 -5.00
N THR A 332 -4.20 3.89 -6.31
CA THR A 332 -5.14 4.86 -6.90
C THR A 332 -6.52 4.74 -6.28
N SER A 333 -7.02 3.52 -6.11
CA SER A 333 -8.31 3.29 -5.46
C SER A 333 -8.29 3.84 -4.04
N HIS A 334 -7.19 3.62 -3.31
CA HIS A 334 -6.98 4.13 -1.95
C HIS A 334 -7.04 5.66 -1.86
N HIS A 335 -6.35 6.40 -2.74
CA HIS A 335 -6.43 7.87 -2.76
C HIS A 335 -7.84 8.38 -3.04
N LEU A 336 -8.54 7.76 -3.99
CA LEU A 336 -9.91 8.13 -4.34
C LEU A 336 -10.93 7.92 -3.19
N ASN A 337 -10.68 6.95 -2.32
CA ASN A 337 -11.49 6.76 -1.11
C ASN A 337 -10.65 6.06 -0.02
N PRO A 338 -10.02 6.84 0.88
CA PRO A 338 -9.12 6.29 1.89
C PRO A 338 -9.83 5.44 2.95
N LEU A 339 -11.16 5.55 3.06
CA LEU A 339 -11.97 4.77 4.00
C LEU A 339 -12.46 3.44 3.40
N ARG A 340 -12.13 3.15 2.13
CA ARG A 340 -12.54 1.92 1.47
C ARG A 340 -11.83 0.73 2.12
N HIS A 341 -12.61 -0.27 2.51
CA HIS A 341 -12.07 -1.53 2.99
C HIS A 341 -11.21 -2.21 1.91
N TRP A 342 -10.05 -2.73 2.29
CA TRP A 342 -9.06 -3.24 1.34
C TRP A 342 -9.59 -4.27 0.33
N ARG A 343 -10.54 -5.13 0.73
CA ARG A 343 -11.13 -6.15 -0.18
C ARG A 343 -12.09 -5.58 -1.21
N GLN A 344 -12.49 -4.32 -1.04
CA GLN A 344 -13.39 -3.61 -1.97
C GLN A 344 -12.63 -2.86 -3.06
N HIS A 345 -11.29 -2.74 -2.98
CA HIS A 345 -10.52 -2.08 -4.03
C HIS A 345 -10.65 -2.76 -5.41
N PRO A 346 -10.56 -4.11 -5.54
CA PRO A 346 -10.79 -4.78 -6.81
C PRO A 346 -12.19 -4.52 -7.38
N VAL A 347 -13.23 -4.57 -6.53
CA VAL A 347 -14.62 -4.28 -6.92
C VAL A 347 -14.76 -2.84 -7.43
N ALA A 348 -14.19 -1.89 -6.70
CA ALA A 348 -14.24 -0.47 -7.07
C ALA A 348 -13.46 -0.18 -8.36
N PHE A 349 -12.33 -0.87 -8.57
CA PHE A 349 -11.55 -0.76 -9.79
C PHE A 349 -12.35 -1.21 -11.01
N VAL A 350 -12.97 -2.40 -10.99
CA VAL A 350 -13.77 -2.90 -12.13
C VAL A 350 -14.96 -1.99 -12.40
N LYS A 351 -15.69 -1.56 -11.35
CA LYS A 351 -16.78 -0.57 -11.48
C LYS A 351 -16.32 0.75 -12.10
N GLY A 352 -15.11 1.20 -11.75
CA GLY A 352 -14.54 2.46 -12.19
C GLY A 352 -13.67 2.34 -13.46
N LYS A 353 -13.60 1.17 -14.10
CA LYS A 353 -12.62 0.89 -15.16
C LYS A 353 -12.65 1.90 -16.31
N GLN A 354 -13.85 2.33 -16.72
CA GLN A 354 -14.01 3.38 -17.75
C GLN A 354 -13.52 4.75 -17.28
N GLN A 355 -13.69 5.07 -16.00
CA GLN A 355 -13.14 6.29 -15.42
C GLN A 355 -11.62 6.24 -15.37
N TYR A 356 -11.02 5.09 -15.00
CA TYR A 356 -9.57 4.90 -15.08
C TYR A 356 -9.05 5.11 -16.50
N ALA A 357 -9.71 4.53 -17.51
CA ALA A 357 -9.34 4.69 -18.92
C ALA A 357 -9.42 6.15 -19.38
N SER A 358 -10.57 6.82 -19.15
CA SER A 358 -10.78 8.22 -19.57
C SER A 358 -9.90 9.23 -18.82
N GLN A 359 -9.44 8.88 -17.62
CA GLN A 359 -8.49 9.69 -16.85
C GLN A 359 -7.04 9.33 -17.15
N HIS A 360 -6.74 8.44 -18.11
CA HIS A 360 -5.39 7.98 -18.43
C HIS A 360 -4.62 7.44 -17.22
N ALA A 361 -5.31 6.74 -16.32
CA ALA A 361 -4.68 6.12 -15.16
C ALA A 361 -3.68 5.03 -15.58
N LEU A 362 -2.60 4.88 -14.82
CA LEU A 362 -1.58 3.87 -15.08
C LEU A 362 -1.81 2.63 -14.23
N VAL A 363 -1.86 1.48 -14.91
CA VAL A 363 -2.04 0.16 -14.30
C VAL A 363 -0.90 -0.74 -14.72
N PHE A 364 -0.39 -1.54 -13.78
CA PHE A 364 0.70 -2.48 -14.02
C PHE A 364 0.38 -3.86 -13.44
N HIS A 365 1.10 -4.85 -13.93
CA HIS A 365 1.10 -6.21 -13.40
C HIS A 365 2.54 -6.75 -13.35
N ASN A 366 2.77 -7.81 -12.58
CA ASN A 366 4.09 -8.47 -12.50
C ASN A 366 5.26 -7.55 -12.09
N ILE A 367 4.97 -6.45 -11.39
CA ILE A 367 5.97 -5.55 -10.82
C ILE A 367 5.40 -4.87 -9.57
N ASP A 368 6.10 -5.03 -8.43
CA ASP A 368 5.72 -4.39 -7.17
C ASP A 368 6.44 -3.04 -6.96
N TYR A 369 6.01 -2.23 -5.99
CA TYR A 369 6.55 -0.87 -5.74
C TYR A 369 8.07 -0.84 -5.52
N LEU A 370 8.61 -1.81 -4.78
CA LEU A 370 10.05 -1.96 -4.58
C LEU A 370 10.76 -2.21 -5.92
N MET A 371 10.26 -3.15 -6.72
CA MET A 371 10.89 -3.52 -7.98
C MET A 371 10.78 -2.40 -9.01
N MET A 372 9.66 -1.69 -9.04
CA MET A 372 9.49 -0.50 -9.85
C MET A 372 10.51 0.58 -9.48
N THR A 373 10.73 0.85 -8.20
CA THR A 373 11.77 1.77 -7.74
C THR A 373 13.15 1.32 -8.23
N VAL A 374 13.48 0.03 -8.13
CA VAL A 374 14.75 -0.53 -8.65
C VAL A 374 14.87 -0.33 -10.17
N ARG A 375 13.83 -0.66 -10.95
CA ARG A 375 13.83 -0.50 -12.42
C ARG A 375 13.97 0.96 -12.85
N LEU A 376 13.39 1.90 -12.11
CA LEU A 376 13.59 3.32 -12.32
C LEU A 376 15.04 3.76 -12.09
N MET A 377 15.68 3.26 -11.02
CA MET A 377 17.11 3.56 -10.77
C MET A 377 18.02 3.00 -11.86
N LEU A 378 17.63 1.87 -12.46
CA LEU A 378 18.31 1.26 -13.62
C LEU A 378 17.91 1.89 -14.96
N ARG A 379 16.92 2.80 -14.97
CA ARG A 379 16.30 3.39 -16.18
C ARG A 379 15.80 2.34 -17.18
N ASP A 380 15.35 1.20 -16.66
CA ASP A 380 14.84 0.06 -17.42
C ASP A 380 13.35 0.27 -17.76
N TYR A 381 13.10 1.22 -18.64
CA TYR A 381 11.76 1.57 -19.11
C TYR A 381 11.13 0.49 -19.99
N GLU A 382 11.95 -0.37 -20.61
CA GLU A 382 11.45 -1.49 -21.40
C GLU A 382 10.70 -2.49 -20.51
N THR A 383 11.29 -2.89 -19.38
CA THR A 383 10.61 -3.77 -18.41
C THR A 383 9.37 -3.10 -17.83
N LEU A 384 9.45 -1.81 -17.47
CA LEU A 384 8.30 -1.06 -16.95
C LEU A 384 7.14 -0.99 -17.95
N ALA A 385 7.44 -0.76 -19.23
CA ALA A 385 6.45 -0.73 -20.29
C ALA A 385 5.83 -2.11 -20.58
N LYS A 386 6.62 -3.20 -20.45
CA LYS A 386 6.12 -4.59 -20.58
C LYS A 386 5.13 -4.94 -19.46
N CYS A 387 5.36 -4.41 -18.26
CA CYS A 387 4.48 -4.59 -17.10
C CYS A 387 3.23 -3.71 -17.14
N MET A 388 3.15 -2.72 -18.02
CA MET A 388 1.99 -1.82 -18.11
C MET A 388 0.78 -2.56 -18.71
N VAL A 389 -0.34 -2.55 -18.00
CA VAL A 389 -1.65 -2.97 -18.51
C VAL A 389 -2.33 -1.76 -19.14
N PRO A 390 -2.37 -1.65 -20.48
CA PRO A 390 -2.94 -0.48 -21.13
C PRO A 390 -4.46 -0.42 -20.97
N LEU A 391 -4.99 0.78 -20.77
CA LEU A 391 -6.42 1.09 -20.69
C LEU A 391 -6.78 2.19 -21.70
N GLY A 392 -7.98 2.13 -22.29
CA GLY A 392 -8.45 3.16 -23.23
C GLY A 392 -7.46 3.43 -24.35
N ASP A 393 -7.13 4.71 -24.57
CA ASP A 393 -6.18 5.16 -25.61
C ASP A 393 -4.76 4.59 -25.43
N HIS A 394 -4.39 4.11 -24.23
CA HIS A 394 -3.11 3.46 -24.03
C HIS A 394 -3.01 2.11 -24.75
N ILE A 395 -4.13 1.49 -25.14
CA ILE A 395 -4.16 0.19 -25.83
C ILE A 395 -3.49 0.29 -27.20
N SER A 396 -3.64 1.41 -27.90
CA SER A 396 -3.01 1.64 -29.20
C SER A 396 -1.50 1.95 -29.11
N LEU A 397 -0.97 2.24 -27.92
CA LEU A 397 0.45 2.59 -27.78
C LEU A 397 1.35 1.37 -27.99
N THR A 398 2.41 1.56 -28.78
CA THR A 398 3.50 0.58 -28.89
C THR A 398 4.28 0.47 -27.57
N LEU A 399 5.16 -0.52 -27.47
CA LEU A 399 5.99 -0.68 -26.28
C LEU A 399 6.92 0.53 -26.08
N GLU A 400 7.48 1.06 -27.16
CA GLU A 400 8.35 2.24 -27.16
C GLU A 400 7.58 3.50 -26.73
N GLU A 401 6.35 3.67 -27.21
CA GLU A 401 5.49 4.79 -26.84
C GLU A 401 5.09 4.73 -25.35
N ARG A 402 4.82 3.53 -24.83
CA ARG A 402 4.60 3.33 -23.38
C ARG A 402 5.85 3.66 -22.58
N ALA A 403 7.02 3.19 -23.01
CA ALA A 403 8.29 3.52 -22.35
C ALA A 403 8.56 5.03 -22.36
N ALA A 404 8.25 5.71 -23.46
CA ALA A 404 8.35 7.16 -23.59
C ALA A 404 7.37 7.91 -22.67
N LEU A 405 6.11 7.46 -22.59
CA LEU A 405 5.10 7.98 -21.68
C LEU A 405 5.57 7.88 -20.22
N LEU A 406 6.03 6.70 -19.80
CA LEU A 406 6.54 6.48 -18.45
C LEU A 406 7.75 7.39 -18.15
N LYS A 407 8.69 7.51 -19.10
CA LYS A 407 9.86 8.40 -18.95
C LYS A 407 9.51 9.88 -18.90
N ARG A 408 8.47 10.31 -19.63
CA ARG A 408 7.94 11.68 -19.55
C ARG A 408 7.40 11.96 -18.14
N ASN A 409 6.71 10.99 -17.55
CA ASN A 409 6.07 11.14 -16.24
C ASN A 409 7.04 11.02 -15.05
N THR A 410 8.31 10.68 -15.28
CA THR A 410 9.37 10.72 -14.24
C THR A 410 10.08 12.06 -14.16
N ARG A 411 9.84 12.98 -15.11
CA ARG A 411 10.52 14.28 -15.13
C ARG A 411 10.05 15.16 -13.96
N PRO A 412 10.95 15.97 -13.37
CA PRO A 412 10.57 16.91 -12.32
C PRO A 412 9.64 17.99 -12.88
N PHE A 413 8.85 18.59 -11.98
CA PHE A 413 8.10 19.81 -12.27
C PHE A 413 8.91 21.03 -11.84
N THR A 414 8.91 22.10 -12.65
CA THR A 414 9.47 23.39 -12.22
C THR A 414 8.50 24.11 -11.28
N GLU A 415 8.97 25.11 -10.53
CA GLU A 415 8.10 25.89 -9.65
C GLU A 415 7.04 26.69 -10.45
N GLU A 416 7.33 27.09 -11.68
CA GLU A 416 6.37 27.71 -12.59
C GLU A 416 5.26 26.72 -12.98
N GLU A 417 5.62 25.48 -13.32
CA GLU A 417 4.64 24.44 -13.64
C GLU A 417 3.78 24.09 -12.43
N ILE A 418 4.39 23.98 -11.25
CA ILE A 418 3.69 23.73 -9.99
C ILE A 418 2.68 24.86 -9.72
N ARG A 419 3.10 26.12 -9.84
CA ARG A 419 2.21 27.27 -9.63
C ARG A 419 1.05 27.30 -10.63
N ALA A 420 1.30 26.91 -11.87
CA ALA A 420 0.28 26.85 -12.91
C ALA A 420 -0.73 25.71 -12.70
N LYS A 421 -0.26 24.54 -12.24
CA LYS A 421 -1.08 23.31 -12.16
C LYS A 421 -1.72 23.07 -10.78
N TYR A 422 -1.24 23.73 -9.73
CA TYR A 422 -1.80 23.63 -8.37
C TYR A 422 -2.41 24.98 -7.93
N PRO A 423 -3.62 25.33 -8.39
CA PRO A 423 -4.24 26.63 -8.12
C PRO A 423 -4.54 26.86 -6.63
N LYS A 424 -4.62 25.80 -5.82
CA LYS A 424 -4.74 25.89 -4.35
C LYS A 424 -3.56 26.62 -3.71
N LEU A 425 -2.37 26.56 -4.32
CA LEU A 425 -1.19 27.30 -3.88
C LEU A 425 -1.26 28.79 -4.19
N ALA A 426 -2.04 29.22 -5.20
CA ALA A 426 -2.13 30.62 -5.59
C ALA A 426 -3.00 31.47 -4.64
N LYS A 427 -3.69 30.82 -3.68
CA LYS A 427 -4.63 31.46 -2.75
C LYS A 427 -4.09 31.62 -1.31
N ASN A 428 -2.93 31.05 -1.02
CA ASN A 428 -2.20 31.17 0.24
C ASN A 428 -0.88 31.89 0.00
#